data_AF-A0AAJ6JRE0-F1
#
_entry.id   AF-A0AAJ6JRE0-F1
#
_cell.length_a   1.000
_cell.length_b   1.000
_cell.length_c   1.000
_cell.angle_alpha   90.00
_cell.angle_beta   90.00
_cell.angle_gamma   90.00
#
_symmetry.space_group_name_H-M   'P 1'
#
loop_
_entity.id
_entity.type
_entity.pdbx_description
1 polymer ?
#
loop_
_entity_poly.entity_id
_entity_poly.type
_entity_poly.pdbx_seq_one_letter_code
_entity_poly.pdbx_strand_id
1 'polypeptide(L)' 'MTEWYFVWIDGPRGPEPQKWSSEGLWGQLGRQDIIVRFPLSEREADLPLDQLARLHPIPR' A
#
# COMPACT_ATOMS: atom_id res chain seq x y z
N MET A 1 1.02 14.99 11.10
CA MET A 1 0.96 14.64 9.67
C MET A 1 0.58 13.18 9.59
N THR A 2 -0.39 12.82 8.76
CA THR A 2 -0.84 11.43 8.62
C THR A 2 0.18 10.66 7.81
N GLU A 3 0.74 9.60 8.38
CA GLU A 3 1.63 8.70 7.65
C GLU A 3 0.81 7.85 6.67
N TRP A 4 1.32 7.69 5.45
CA TRP A 4 0.67 6.91 4.40
C TRP A 4 1.54 5.73 3.99
N TYR A 5 0.89 4.66 3.57
CA TYR A 5 1.52 3.46 3.10
C TYR A 5 0.91 3.04 1.77
N PHE A 6 1.78 2.60 0.87
CA PHE A 6 1.37 1.83 -0.29
C PHE A 6 1.51 0.35 0.03
N VAL A 7 0.48 -0.43 -0.29
CA VAL A 7 0.36 -1.82 0.14
C VAL A 7 -0.05 -2.66 -1.05
N TRP A 8 0.65 -3.78 -1.26
CA TRP A 8 0.16 -4.84 -2.14
C TRP A 8 -0.58 -5.87 -1.28
N ILE A 9 -1.78 -6.23 -1.73
CA ILE A 9 -2.54 -7.34 -1.16
C ILE A 9 -2.72 -8.46 -2.18
N ASP A 10 -2.97 -9.68 -1.70
CA ASP A 10 -3.36 -10.82 -2.50
C ASP A 10 -4.86 -10.72 -2.82
N GLY A 11 -5.17 -10.25 -4.02
CA GLY A 11 -6.52 -10.08 -4.52
C GLY A 11 -7.02 -11.31 -5.27
N PRO A 12 -8.34 -11.41 -5.52
CA PRO A 12 -8.96 -12.55 -6.21
C PRO A 12 -8.47 -12.77 -7.65
N ARG A 13 -7.80 -11.77 -8.26
CA ARG A 13 -7.23 -11.85 -9.62
C ARG A 13 -5.70 -11.69 -9.62
N GLY A 14 -5.07 -11.83 -8.46
CA GLY A 14 -3.66 -11.59 -8.24
C GLY A 14 -3.42 -10.31 -7.43
N PRO A 15 -2.16 -9.86 -7.36
CA PRO A 15 -1.77 -8.75 -6.50
C PRO A 15 -2.49 -7.45 -6.84
N GLU A 16 -3.05 -6.80 -5.83
CA GLU A 16 -3.81 -5.55 -5.97
C GLU A 16 -3.17 -4.40 -5.16
N PRO A 17 -2.94 -3.23 -5.78
CA PRO A 17 -2.34 -2.08 -5.12
C PRO A 17 -3.38 -1.32 -4.29
N GLN A 18 -3.03 -0.97 -3.06
CA GLN A 18 -3.83 -0.16 -2.15
C GLN A 18 -3.01 0.94 -1.49
N LYS A 19 -3.70 1.93 -0.90
CA LYS A 19 -3.10 3.04 -0.17
C LYS A 19 -3.87 3.28 1.12
N TRP A 20 -3.17 3.19 2.25
CA TRP A 20 -3.77 3.29 3.57
C TRP A 20 -3.03 4.34 4.41
N SER A 21 -3.77 5.05 5.26
CA SER A 21 -3.17 5.85 6.33
C SER A 21 -2.68 4.94 7.45
N SER A 22 -1.78 5.42 8.31
CA SER A 22 -1.36 4.70 9.52
C SER A 22 -2.55 4.27 10.38
N GLU A 23 -3.53 5.16 10.60
CA GLU A 23 -4.77 4.85 11.32
C GLU A 23 -5.59 3.74 10.63
N GLY A 24 -5.70 3.79 9.30
CA GLY A 24 -6.36 2.75 8.51
C GLY A 24 -5.64 1.40 8.61
N LEU A 25 -4.31 1.41 8.73
CA LEU A 25 -3.48 0.21 8.84
C LEU A 25 -3.60 -0.47 10.22
N TRP A 26 -3.73 0.32 11.31
CA TRP A 26 -4.02 -0.21 12.64
C TRP A 26 -5.33 -1.00 12.69
N GLY A 27 -6.34 -0.55 11.95
CA GLY A 27 -7.61 -1.28 11.80
C GLY A 27 -7.50 -2.58 10.98
N GLN A 28 -6.38 -2.82 10.31
CA GLN A 28 -6.14 -3.96 9.42
C GLN A 28 -5.04 -4.91 9.94
N LEU A 29 -4.59 -4.77 11.20
CA LEU A 29 -3.51 -5.59 11.79
C LEU A 29 -3.73 -7.11 11.75
N GLY A 30 -4.96 -7.58 11.51
CA GLY A 30 -5.30 -9.00 11.34
C GLY A 30 -5.36 -9.49 9.91
N ARG A 31 -5.11 -8.62 8.91
CA ARG A 31 -5.14 -9.00 7.50
C ARG A 31 -3.97 -9.91 7.15
N GLN A 32 -4.30 -11.07 6.59
CA GLN A 32 -3.32 -12.06 6.14
C GLN A 32 -3.03 -11.97 4.63
N ASP A 33 -3.80 -11.17 3.91
CA ASP A 33 -3.66 -10.94 2.46
C ASP A 33 -2.62 -9.87 2.13
N ILE A 34 -1.94 -9.24 3.11
CA ILE A 34 -0.89 -8.26 2.83
C ILE A 34 0.36 -8.97 2.33
N ILE A 35 0.78 -8.64 1.11
CA ILE A 35 2.02 -9.16 0.50
C ILE A 35 3.21 -8.33 0.96
N VAL A 36 3.13 -7.00 0.80
CA VAL A 36 4.21 -6.07 1.16
C VAL A 36 3.65 -4.66 1.41
N ARG A 37 4.36 -3.88 2.23
CA ARG A 37 4.04 -2.47 2.53
C ARG A 37 5.26 -1.57 2.31
N PHE A 38 5.02 -0.37 1.81
CA PHE A 38 6.01 0.67 1.59
C PHE A 38 5.55 1.95 2.30
N PRO A 39 6.37 2.53 3.21
CA PRO A 39 6.08 3.85 3.74
C PRO A 39 6.19 4.89 2.62
N LEU A 40 5.23 5.80 2.54
CA LEU A 40 5.22 6.88 1.56
C LEU A 40 5.81 8.15 2.17
N SER A 41 6.66 8.82 1.40
CA SER A 41 6.99 10.23 1.64
C SER A 41 5.78 11.13 1.41
N GLU A 42 5.82 12.37 1.89
CA GLU A 42 4.75 13.35 1.66
C GLU A 42 4.44 13.53 0.16
N ARG A 43 5.48 13.52 -0.70
CA ARG A 43 5.30 13.65 -2.15
C ARG A 43 4.61 12.44 -2.77
N GLU A 44 4.94 11.24 -2.30
CA GLU A 44 4.33 10.00 -2.78
C GLU A 44 2.89 9.85 -2.26
N ALA A 45 2.60 10.41 -1.08
CA ALA A 45 1.27 10.42 -0.49
C ALA A 45 0.23 11.19 -1.33
N ASP A 46 0.64 11.97 -2.33
CA ASP A 46 -0.26 12.62 -3.29
C ASP A 46 -0.37 11.88 -4.63
N LEU A 47 0.48 10.87 -4.87
CA LEU A 47 0.47 10.15 -6.13
C LEU A 47 -0.70 9.15 -6.24
N PRO A 48 -1.22 8.93 -7.46
CA PRO A 48 -2.23 7.90 -7.71
C PRO A 48 -1.62 6.49 -7.67
N LEU A 49 -2.47 5.48 -7.45
CA LEU A 49 -2.04 4.08 -7.23
C LEU A 49 -1.25 3.49 -8.39
N ASP A 50 -1.57 3.86 -9.63
CA ASP A 50 -0.87 3.37 -10.83
C ASP A 50 0.57 3.88 -10.90
N GLN A 51 0.83 5.12 -10.46
CA GLN A 51 2.19 5.64 -10.36
C GLN A 51 2.94 5.01 -9.19
N LEU A 52 2.27 4.84 -8.03
CA LEU A 52 2.87 4.17 -6.88
C LEU A 52 3.24 2.72 -7.21
N ALA A 53 2.41 1.98 -7.94
CA ALA A 53 2.67 0.61 -8.37
C ALA A 53 3.90 0.49 -9.30
N ARG A 54 4.23 1.56 -10.05
CA ARG A 54 5.45 1.61 -10.88
C ARG A 54 6.71 1.89 -10.06
N LEU A 55 6.60 2.74 -9.03
CA LEU A 55 7.70 3.09 -8.13
C LEU A 55 8.01 1.95 -7.14
N HIS A 56 6.96 1.28 -6.66
CA HIS A 56 7.00 0.21 -5.67
C HIS A 56 6.41 -1.08 -6.27
N PRO A 57 7.11 -1.73 -7.21
CA PRO A 57 6.60 -2.95 -7.83
C PRO A 57 6.53 -4.08 -6.81
N ILE A 58 5.70 -5.08 -7.11
CA ILE A 58 5.65 -6.29 -6.28
C ILE A 58 7.02 -6.99 -6.27
N PRO A 59 7.51 -7.47 -5.10
CA PRO A 59 8.70 -8.30 -5.03
C PRO A 59 8.54 -9.55 -5.91
N ARG A 60 9.62 -9.97 -6.56
CA ARG A 60 9.68 -11.20 -7.35
C ARG A 60 9.89 -12.43 -6.48
#